data_AF-L9U7W5-F1
#
_entry.id   AF-L9U7W5-F1
#
_cell.length_a   1.000
_cell.length_b   1.000
_cell.length_c   1.000
_cell.angle_alpha   90.00
_cell.angle_beta   90.00
_cell.angle_gamma   90.00
#
_symmetry.space_group_name_H-M   'P 1'
#
loop_
_entity.id
_entity.type
_entity.pdbx_description
1 polymer ?
#
loop_
_entity_poly.entity_id
_entity_poly.type
_entity_poly.pdbx_seq_one_letter_code
_entity_poly.pdbx_strand_id
1 'polypeptide(L)'
;MIGWYVILYLFWRLVSRAAKGKLNMTPLPLKAASALVLSALILTGVQGVSASDHDHEHDHDHTHNDHDHDHDHDHDHDHDHDHDHDSDIYSGYFDDDQVEDRTLSDWEGDWQSVYPYLQDGTLDEVFAHKADNGDKSAEEYKAYYDTGYQTDVERIVIDGSDVTFFENGQERTGEYQYDGYEILTYQAGNRGVRFIYALEEASDDLPQYIQFSDHSIYPTDAHHFHLYWGDDREALLEEVTNWPTYYPYELSGEEIVEEMIAH
;
A
#
# COMPACT_ATOMS: atom_id res chain seq x y z
N MET A 1 42.28 20.68 21.22
CA MET A 1 43.09 19.43 21.27
C MET A 1 42.72 18.69 22.54
N ILE A 2 42.73 17.35 22.48
CA ILE A 2 42.11 16.38 23.42
C ILE A 2 40.63 16.14 23.09
N GLY A 3 40.43 15.40 21.99
CA GLY A 3 39.30 14.51 21.85
C GLY A 3 39.68 13.09 22.25
N TRP A 4 38.66 12.23 22.27
CA TRP A 4 38.74 10.77 22.20
C TRP A 4 39.33 10.09 23.45
N TYR A 5 38.50 9.63 24.39
CA TYR A 5 38.68 8.41 25.21
C TYR A 5 37.60 8.32 26.32
N VAL A 6 36.31 8.26 25.97
CA VAL A 6 35.26 7.83 26.95
C VAL A 6 34.20 6.92 26.31
N ILE A 7 34.46 6.36 25.11
CA ILE A 7 33.56 5.38 24.47
C ILE A 7 34.33 4.08 24.27
N LEU A 8 34.66 3.38 25.38
CA LEU A 8 35.19 2.00 25.34
C LEU A 8 35.29 1.29 26.71
N TYR A 9 34.45 1.66 27.69
CA TYR A 9 34.54 1.08 29.04
C TYR A 9 33.24 0.47 29.61
N LEU A 10 32.20 0.30 28.79
CA LEU A 10 30.95 -0.37 29.21
C LEU A 10 30.57 -1.63 28.40
N PHE A 11 31.38 -2.03 27.42
CA PHE A 11 31.15 -3.26 26.64
C PHE A 11 31.92 -4.51 27.15
N TRP A 12 32.55 -4.43 28.33
CA TRP A 12 33.38 -5.51 28.89
C TRP A 12 32.96 -5.91 30.31
N ARG A 13 31.65 -6.03 30.57
CA ARG A 13 31.17 -6.55 31.86
C ARG A 13 29.87 -7.35 31.86
N LEU A 14 29.56 -8.06 30.76
CA LEU A 14 28.51 -9.10 30.80
C LEU A 14 28.78 -10.33 29.91
N VAL A 15 30.05 -10.66 29.65
CA VAL A 15 30.44 -11.97 29.10
C VAL A 15 31.58 -12.56 29.93
N SER A 16 31.23 -13.23 31.02
CA SER A 16 31.97 -14.39 31.57
C SER A 16 31.41 -14.82 32.92
N ARG A 17 30.59 -15.86 32.91
CA ARG A 17 30.77 -17.01 33.81
C ARG A 17 30.14 -18.25 33.19
N ALA A 18 31.00 -19.23 32.99
CA ALA A 18 30.79 -20.45 32.23
C ALA A 18 29.89 -21.47 32.93
N ALA A 19 29.14 -22.24 32.14
CA ALA A 19 28.78 -23.61 32.46
C ALA A 19 29.06 -24.50 31.24
N LYS A 20 29.69 -25.64 31.53
CA LYS A 20 30.31 -26.58 30.60
C LYS A 20 29.27 -27.48 29.95
N GLY A 21 29.31 -27.62 28.62
CA GLY A 21 28.64 -28.68 27.88
C GLY A 21 29.39 -28.95 26.58
N LYS A 22 29.98 -30.15 26.45
CA LYS A 22 30.65 -30.58 25.21
C LYS A 22 29.58 -30.92 24.17
N LEU A 23 29.56 -30.20 23.06
CA LEU A 23 28.93 -30.65 21.81
C LEU A 23 29.93 -30.49 20.67
N ASN A 24 30.20 -31.61 20.00
CA ASN A 24 30.98 -31.67 18.78
C ASN A 24 30.17 -31.05 17.65
N MET A 25 30.69 -30.00 17.00
CA MET A 25 30.20 -29.54 15.70
C MET A 25 31.38 -29.34 14.76
N THR A 26 31.33 -30.07 13.64
CA THR A 26 32.20 -29.90 12.47
C THR A 26 31.87 -28.59 11.75
N PRO A 27 32.87 -27.83 11.25
CA PRO A 27 32.61 -26.58 10.54
C PRO A 27 32.30 -26.81 9.06
N LEU A 28 31.28 -26.13 8.53
CA LEU A 28 31.08 -25.90 7.09
C LEU A 28 31.41 -24.43 6.77
N PRO A 29 31.98 -24.13 5.58
CA PRO A 29 32.64 -22.86 5.33
C PRO A 29 31.70 -21.78 4.83
N LEU A 30 31.94 -20.55 5.29
CA LEU A 30 31.44 -19.29 4.74
C LEU A 30 31.76 -19.19 3.24
N LYS A 31 30.76 -18.82 2.44
CA LYS A 31 30.98 -18.10 1.18
C LYS A 31 30.28 -16.75 1.24
N ALA A 32 31.11 -15.72 1.19
CA ALA A 32 30.72 -14.36 0.88
C ALA A 32 30.31 -14.27 -0.59
N ALA A 33 29.29 -13.47 -0.89
CA ALA A 33 29.17 -12.75 -2.15
C ALA A 33 28.31 -11.50 -1.92
N SER A 34 28.99 -10.37 -1.84
CA SER A 34 28.41 -9.05 -2.03
C SER A 34 28.00 -8.89 -3.49
N ALA A 35 26.81 -8.36 -3.76
CA ALA A 35 26.45 -7.81 -5.06
C ALA A 35 25.68 -6.51 -4.84
N LEU A 36 26.40 -5.40 -5.04
CA LEU A 36 25.90 -4.04 -5.07
C LEU A 36 25.68 -3.75 -6.56
N VAL A 37 24.43 -3.63 -7.01
CA VAL A 37 24.11 -3.27 -8.41
C VAL A 37 23.55 -1.86 -8.41
N LEU A 38 24.42 -0.90 -8.77
CA LEU A 38 23.99 0.44 -9.20
C LEU A 38 23.50 0.34 -10.64
N SER A 39 22.19 0.54 -10.84
CA SER A 39 21.60 0.72 -12.17
C SER A 39 21.56 2.21 -12.50
N ALA A 40 22.57 2.68 -13.22
CA ALA A 40 22.56 3.99 -13.87
C ALA A 40 21.91 3.88 -15.25
N LEU A 41 20.70 4.44 -15.42
CA LEU A 41 20.04 4.50 -16.71
C LEU A 41 20.42 5.80 -17.43
N ILE A 42 21.07 5.65 -18.58
CA ILE A 42 21.47 6.73 -19.49
C ILE A 42 20.27 7.02 -20.42
N LEU A 43 19.71 8.23 -20.35
CA LEU A 43 18.76 8.72 -21.35
C LEU A 43 19.51 9.09 -22.64
N THR A 44 19.21 8.39 -23.73
CA THR A 44 19.46 8.85 -25.09
C THR A 44 18.13 9.06 -25.80
N GLY A 45 17.96 10.27 -26.33
CA GLY A 45 16.68 10.81 -26.79
C GLY A 45 16.14 10.25 -28.10
N VAL A 46 14.87 10.57 -28.32
CA VAL A 46 14.15 10.37 -29.58
C VAL A 46 14.06 11.72 -30.30
N GLN A 47 14.63 11.77 -31.51
CA GLN A 47 14.31 12.80 -32.51
C GLN A 47 13.02 12.42 -33.24
N GLY A 48 12.24 13.44 -33.59
CA GLY A 48 10.84 13.34 -34.00
C GLY A 48 10.55 12.72 -35.36
N VAL A 49 9.24 12.66 -35.61
CA VAL A 49 8.61 12.41 -36.91
C VAL A 49 7.43 13.37 -37.08
N SER A 50 7.34 13.95 -38.27
CA SER A 50 6.35 14.93 -38.70
C SER A 50 5.23 14.29 -39.53
N ALA A 51 4.16 15.08 -39.67
CA ALA A 51 3.16 15.16 -40.75
C ALA A 51 1.86 14.34 -40.57
N SER A 52 0.70 14.99 -40.61
CA SER A 52 0.11 15.55 -41.84
C SER A 52 -1.08 16.47 -41.54
N ASP A 53 -1.04 17.67 -42.13
CA ASP A 53 -2.17 18.59 -42.26
C ASP A 53 -3.11 18.12 -43.38
N HIS A 54 -4.41 18.31 -43.20
CA HIS A 54 -5.40 18.27 -44.28
C HIS A 54 -6.43 19.40 -44.08
N ASP A 55 -6.18 20.51 -44.76
CA ASP A 55 -7.15 21.57 -45.04
C ASP A 55 -8.10 21.12 -46.16
N HIS A 56 -9.40 21.28 -45.96
CA HIS A 56 -10.36 21.48 -47.07
C HIS A 56 -11.49 22.41 -46.64
N GLU A 57 -11.43 23.63 -47.15
CA GLU A 57 -12.49 24.64 -47.15
C GLU A 57 -13.65 24.20 -48.05
N HIS A 58 -14.88 24.43 -47.60
CA HIS A 58 -16.06 24.49 -48.47
C HIS A 58 -16.96 25.65 -48.05
N ASP A 59 -16.92 26.71 -48.85
CA ASP A 59 -17.90 27.79 -48.89
C ASP A 59 -19.28 27.25 -49.31
N HIS A 60 -20.32 27.56 -48.54
CA HIS A 60 -21.68 27.68 -49.06
C HIS A 60 -22.42 28.86 -48.43
N ASP A 61 -22.62 29.86 -49.27
CA ASP A 61 -23.48 31.04 -49.12
C ASP A 61 -24.97 30.61 -49.05
N HIS A 62 -25.65 30.93 -47.95
CA HIS A 62 -27.10 31.01 -47.92
C HIS A 62 -27.57 32.24 -47.12
N THR A 63 -28.28 33.07 -47.86
CA THR A 63 -28.95 34.32 -47.52
C THR A 63 -29.97 34.21 -46.38
N HIS A 64 -29.96 35.25 -45.53
CA HIS A 64 -30.88 35.53 -44.42
C HIS A 64 -32.36 35.56 -44.78
N ASN A 65 -33.20 35.08 -43.86
CA ASN A 65 -34.47 35.75 -43.55
C ASN A 65 -34.81 35.59 -42.07
N ASP A 66 -35.00 36.73 -41.41
CA ASP A 66 -35.22 36.92 -39.98
C ASP A 66 -36.63 36.46 -39.53
N HIS A 67 -36.72 35.84 -38.34
CA HIS A 67 -37.37 36.39 -37.14
C HIS A 67 -37.66 35.32 -36.08
N ASP A 68 -36.85 35.39 -35.02
CA ASP A 68 -37.19 35.45 -33.59
C ASP A 68 -38.41 34.66 -33.10
N HIS A 69 -38.14 33.57 -32.39
CA HIS A 69 -38.78 33.29 -31.11
C HIS A 69 -37.79 32.57 -30.19
N ASP A 70 -37.33 33.33 -29.20
CA ASP A 70 -36.65 32.87 -27.99
C ASP A 70 -37.42 31.72 -27.35
N HIS A 71 -36.75 30.58 -27.17
CA HIS A 71 -36.94 29.67 -26.06
C HIS A 71 -35.62 28.95 -25.82
N ASP A 72 -34.69 29.67 -25.19
CA ASP A 72 -33.55 29.10 -24.49
C ASP A 72 -34.09 28.17 -23.40
N HIS A 73 -34.02 26.87 -23.69
CA HIS A 73 -33.94 25.83 -22.68
C HIS A 73 -32.74 24.97 -23.03
N ASP A 74 -31.56 25.61 -23.02
CA ASP A 74 -30.33 24.89 -22.71
C ASP A 74 -30.50 24.40 -21.26
N HIS A 75 -30.94 23.16 -21.15
CA HIS A 75 -30.70 22.37 -19.95
C HIS A 75 -29.22 22.03 -19.98
N ASP A 76 -28.41 22.97 -19.46
CA ASP A 76 -27.10 22.63 -18.91
C ASP A 76 -27.37 21.58 -17.83
N HIS A 77 -27.25 20.32 -18.24
CA HIS A 77 -26.97 19.25 -17.32
C HIS A 77 -25.52 19.46 -16.90
N ASP A 78 -25.33 20.29 -15.87
CA ASP A 78 -24.16 20.20 -15.00
C ASP A 78 -24.15 18.76 -14.50
N HIS A 79 -23.39 17.92 -15.20
CA HIS A 79 -22.96 16.65 -14.70
C HIS A 79 -21.89 16.99 -13.67
N ASP A 80 -22.29 17.08 -12.40
CA ASP A 80 -21.35 17.10 -11.28
C ASP A 80 -20.37 15.92 -11.47
N HIS A 81 -19.13 16.26 -11.78
CA HIS A 81 -18.00 15.35 -11.96
C HIS A 81 -17.50 14.89 -10.58
N ASP A 82 -18.38 14.41 -9.70
CA ASP A 82 -18.01 13.90 -8.37
C ASP A 82 -17.09 12.67 -8.48
N HIS A 83 -17.03 12.01 -9.65
CA HIS A 83 -16.18 10.84 -9.87
C HIS A 83 -14.67 11.15 -9.98
N ASP A 84 -14.28 12.39 -10.31
CA ASP A 84 -12.86 12.70 -10.45
C ASP A 84 -12.19 12.85 -9.07
N HIS A 85 -12.90 13.41 -8.08
CA HIS A 85 -12.36 13.66 -6.75
C HIS A 85 -12.00 12.39 -5.98
N ASP A 86 -12.85 11.36 -6.01
CA ASP A 86 -12.57 10.09 -5.34
C ASP A 86 -11.38 9.36 -5.98
N SER A 87 -11.24 9.47 -7.31
CA SER A 87 -10.14 8.85 -8.05
C SER A 87 -8.78 9.52 -7.75
N ASP A 88 -8.77 10.84 -7.55
CA ASP A 88 -7.59 11.60 -7.15
C ASP A 88 -7.16 11.22 -5.73
N ILE A 89 -8.10 11.14 -4.78
CA ILE A 89 -7.85 10.72 -3.40
C ILE A 89 -7.26 9.31 -3.39
N TYR A 90 -7.89 8.37 -4.10
CA TYR A 90 -7.43 6.98 -4.20
C TYR A 90 -6.00 6.88 -4.76
N SER A 91 -5.67 7.77 -5.71
CA SER A 91 -4.34 7.89 -6.32
C SER A 91 -3.33 8.65 -5.45
N GLY A 92 -3.74 9.14 -4.27
CA GLY A 92 -2.89 9.81 -3.30
C GLY A 92 -2.73 11.32 -3.53
N TYR A 93 -3.69 11.96 -4.20
CA TYR A 93 -3.75 13.40 -4.43
C TYR A 93 -4.95 13.99 -3.68
N PHE A 94 -4.67 14.68 -2.58
CA PHE A 94 -5.64 15.32 -1.71
C PHE A 94 -4.96 16.49 -0.99
N ASP A 95 -5.72 17.30 -0.26
CA ASP A 95 -5.24 18.33 0.66
C ASP A 95 -5.36 17.87 2.12
N ASP A 96 -4.51 18.39 3.02
CA ASP A 96 -4.44 17.94 4.43
C ASP A 96 -5.74 18.22 5.21
N ASP A 97 -6.52 19.23 4.81
CA ASP A 97 -7.78 19.61 5.45
C ASP A 97 -8.96 18.73 5.04
N GLN A 98 -8.76 17.84 4.06
CA GLN A 98 -9.73 16.81 3.66
C GLN A 98 -9.61 15.53 4.50
N VAL A 99 -8.54 15.36 5.28
CA VAL A 99 -8.30 14.15 6.07
C VAL A 99 -9.09 14.22 7.38
N GLU A 100 -9.88 13.19 7.66
CA GLU A 100 -10.70 13.08 8.86
C GLU A 100 -10.33 11.83 9.68
N ASP A 101 -10.52 11.91 11.00
CA ASP A 101 -10.35 10.76 11.89
C ASP A 101 -11.32 9.63 11.49
N ARG A 102 -10.87 8.38 11.63
CA ARG A 102 -11.65 7.17 11.34
C ARG A 102 -11.70 6.25 12.55
N THR A 103 -12.77 5.48 12.66
CA THR A 103 -12.96 4.49 13.73
C THR A 103 -12.76 3.08 13.21
N LEU A 104 -12.47 2.13 14.10
CA LEU A 104 -12.18 0.75 13.72
C LEU A 104 -13.34 0.06 12.97
N SER A 105 -14.57 0.55 13.17
CA SER A 105 -15.77 0.10 12.47
C SER A 105 -15.68 0.19 10.94
N ASP A 106 -14.87 1.13 10.42
CA ASP A 106 -14.64 1.27 8.99
C ASP A 106 -13.96 0.02 8.38
N TRP A 107 -13.29 -0.78 9.21
CA TRP A 107 -12.68 -2.05 8.85
C TRP A 107 -13.38 -3.25 9.51
N GLU A 108 -14.57 -3.08 10.09
CA GLU A 108 -15.33 -4.18 10.71
C GLU A 108 -15.60 -5.30 9.69
N GLY A 109 -15.31 -6.54 10.07
CA GLY A 109 -15.48 -7.68 9.18
C GLY A 109 -14.47 -8.78 9.34
N ASP A 110 -14.49 -9.69 8.37
CA ASP A 110 -13.66 -10.88 8.30
C ASP A 110 -12.79 -10.79 7.05
N TRP A 111 -11.48 -10.92 7.20
CA TRP A 111 -10.50 -10.54 6.20
C TRP A 111 -9.46 -11.63 5.98
N GLN A 112 -9.16 -11.94 4.73
CA GLN A 112 -8.17 -12.93 4.32
C GLN A 112 -6.94 -12.27 3.68
N SER A 113 -5.75 -12.79 4.02
CA SER A 113 -4.50 -12.38 3.36
C SER A 113 -4.51 -12.81 1.89
N VAL A 114 -4.02 -11.94 1.01
CA VAL A 114 -3.87 -12.26 -0.42
C VAL A 114 -2.59 -13.06 -0.74
N TYR A 115 -1.68 -13.20 0.23
CA TYR A 115 -0.38 -13.83 0.00
C TYR A 115 -0.46 -15.28 -0.48
N PRO A 116 -1.36 -16.16 0.03
CA PRO A 116 -1.53 -17.51 -0.51
C PRO A 116 -1.88 -17.54 -2.00
N TYR A 117 -2.68 -16.58 -2.49
CA TYR A 117 -3.06 -16.48 -3.90
C TYR A 117 -1.91 -16.01 -4.80
N LEU A 118 -0.96 -15.25 -4.25
CA LEU A 118 0.30 -14.95 -4.94
C LEU A 118 1.14 -16.23 -5.08
N GLN A 119 1.24 -17.00 -4.00
CA GLN A 119 2.09 -18.19 -3.91
C GLN A 119 1.60 -19.34 -4.79
N ASP A 120 0.29 -19.56 -4.87
CA ASP A 120 -0.29 -20.63 -5.69
C ASP A 120 -0.42 -20.27 -7.18
N GLY A 121 -0.22 -18.99 -7.52
CA GLY A 121 -0.24 -18.47 -8.89
C GLY A 121 -1.60 -17.91 -9.32
N THR A 122 -2.61 -17.89 -8.46
CA THR A 122 -3.91 -17.26 -8.73
C THR A 122 -3.76 -15.81 -9.18
N LEU A 123 -2.86 -15.03 -8.56
CA LEU A 123 -2.64 -13.62 -8.91
C LEU A 123 -1.76 -13.39 -10.15
N ASP A 124 -1.32 -14.44 -10.86
CA ASP A 124 -0.44 -14.28 -12.03
C ASP A 124 -1.08 -13.43 -13.15
N GLU A 125 -2.42 -13.50 -13.29
CA GLU A 125 -3.16 -12.68 -14.25
C GLU A 125 -3.09 -11.18 -13.91
N VAL A 126 -3.16 -10.82 -12.63
CA VAL A 126 -3.02 -9.43 -12.17
C VAL A 126 -1.65 -8.87 -12.57
N PHE A 127 -0.58 -9.65 -12.38
CA PHE A 127 0.77 -9.19 -12.73
C PHE A 127 1.00 -9.11 -14.24
N ALA A 128 0.40 -10.01 -15.02
CA ALA A 128 0.39 -9.91 -16.48
C ALA A 128 -0.33 -8.63 -16.95
N HIS A 129 -1.51 -8.35 -16.38
CA HIS A 129 -2.25 -7.12 -16.66
C HIS A 129 -1.47 -5.85 -16.32
N LYS A 130 -0.80 -5.81 -15.15
CA LYS A 130 0.05 -4.68 -14.76
C LYS A 130 1.29 -4.55 -15.63
N ALA A 131 1.84 -5.65 -16.15
CA ALA A 131 2.96 -5.63 -17.10
C ALA A 131 2.57 -5.04 -18.46
N ASP A 132 1.36 -5.33 -18.96
CA ASP A 132 0.86 -4.78 -20.22
C ASP A 132 0.67 -3.25 -20.17
N ASN A 133 0.42 -2.69 -18.97
CA ASN A 133 0.14 -1.28 -18.75
C ASN A 133 1.26 -0.52 -18.00
N GLY A 134 2.37 -1.20 -17.71
CA GLY A 134 3.36 -0.73 -16.74
C GLY A 134 4.81 -0.66 -17.24
N ASP A 135 5.74 -0.45 -16.31
CA ASP A 135 7.18 -0.29 -16.60
C ASP A 135 8.03 -1.53 -16.28
N LYS A 136 7.40 -2.61 -15.79
CA LYS A 136 8.08 -3.85 -15.36
C LYS A 136 7.50 -5.08 -16.06
N SER A 137 8.27 -6.17 -16.07
CA SER A 137 7.73 -7.47 -16.46
C SER A 137 6.77 -8.02 -15.41
N ALA A 138 5.95 -9.02 -15.78
CA ALA A 138 5.05 -9.69 -14.85
C ALA A 138 5.84 -10.36 -13.71
N GLU A 139 7.02 -10.92 -13.98
CA GLU A 139 7.89 -11.52 -12.96
C GLU A 139 8.47 -10.47 -12.01
N GLU A 140 8.83 -9.29 -12.51
CA GLU A 140 9.32 -8.17 -11.69
C GLU A 140 8.20 -7.61 -10.80
N TYR A 141 6.97 -7.49 -11.32
CA TYR A 141 5.80 -7.17 -10.50
C TYR A 141 5.54 -8.24 -9.46
N LYS A 142 5.50 -9.52 -9.84
CA LYS A 142 5.30 -10.61 -8.89
C LYS A 142 6.33 -10.59 -7.77
N ALA A 143 7.61 -10.36 -8.07
CA ALA A 143 8.66 -10.26 -7.04
C ALA A 143 8.49 -9.04 -6.12
N TYR A 144 8.03 -7.90 -6.66
CA TYR A 144 7.68 -6.72 -5.87
C TYR A 144 6.52 -7.00 -4.91
N TYR A 145 5.42 -7.58 -5.42
CA TYR A 145 4.25 -7.94 -4.62
C TYR A 145 4.50 -9.12 -3.66
N ASP A 146 5.42 -10.03 -3.98
CA ASP A 146 5.84 -11.10 -3.07
C ASP A 146 6.43 -10.51 -1.77
N THR A 147 7.30 -9.51 -1.91
CA THR A 147 7.85 -8.77 -0.75
C THR A 147 6.76 -7.98 -0.02
N GLY A 148 5.86 -7.33 -0.78
CA GLY A 148 4.77 -6.54 -0.23
C GLY A 148 3.78 -7.36 0.59
N TYR A 149 3.27 -8.45 0.03
CA TYR A 149 2.19 -9.23 0.64
C TYR A 149 2.65 -10.24 1.67
N GLN A 150 3.94 -10.58 1.72
CA GLN A 150 4.44 -11.62 2.60
C GLN A 150 4.01 -11.41 4.06
N THR A 151 3.29 -12.40 4.60
CA THR A 151 2.87 -12.46 6.00
C THR A 151 2.56 -13.91 6.37
N ASP A 152 2.74 -14.25 7.65
CA ASP A 152 2.26 -15.50 8.24
C ASP A 152 0.87 -15.34 8.90
N VAL A 153 0.32 -14.12 8.94
CA VAL A 153 -1.02 -13.82 9.45
C VAL A 153 -2.04 -14.03 8.34
N GLU A 154 -2.65 -15.21 8.30
CA GLU A 154 -3.57 -15.63 7.23
C GLU A 154 -4.92 -14.91 7.23
N ARG A 155 -5.40 -14.44 8.39
CA ARG A 155 -6.75 -13.88 8.55
C ARG A 155 -6.78 -12.86 9.68
N ILE A 156 -7.61 -11.84 9.52
CA ILE A 156 -7.91 -10.82 10.53
C ILE A 156 -9.43 -10.76 10.70
N VAL A 157 -9.91 -10.72 11.94
CA VAL A 157 -11.33 -10.44 12.23
C VAL A 157 -11.40 -9.19 13.10
N ILE A 158 -12.25 -8.25 12.72
CA ILE A 158 -12.49 -6.98 13.42
C ILE A 158 -13.96 -6.94 13.80
N ASP A 159 -14.24 -6.83 15.10
CA ASP A 159 -15.59 -6.74 15.67
C ASP A 159 -15.59 -5.69 16.79
N GLY A 160 -16.20 -4.53 16.53
CA GLY A 160 -16.12 -3.40 17.44
C GLY A 160 -14.69 -2.89 17.64
N SER A 161 -14.14 -3.04 18.85
CA SER A 161 -12.75 -2.69 19.18
C SER A 161 -11.82 -3.91 19.20
N ASP A 162 -12.35 -5.12 19.09
CA ASP A 162 -11.56 -6.35 19.10
C ASP A 162 -10.94 -6.60 17.73
N VAL A 163 -9.63 -6.78 17.70
CA VAL A 163 -8.88 -7.25 16.51
C VAL A 163 -8.30 -8.62 16.81
N THR A 164 -8.69 -9.60 16.01
CA THR A 164 -8.21 -10.98 16.12
C THR A 164 -7.27 -11.33 14.97
N PHE A 165 -6.06 -11.73 15.33
CA PHE A 165 -5.03 -12.20 14.41
C PHE A 165 -5.04 -13.73 14.36
N PHE A 166 -5.12 -14.29 13.16
CA PHE A 166 -4.94 -15.72 12.92
C PHE A 166 -3.59 -15.94 12.26
N GLU A 167 -2.70 -16.66 12.96
CA GLU A 167 -1.35 -17.00 12.48
C GLU A 167 -1.08 -18.48 12.78
N ASN A 168 -0.77 -19.26 11.74
CA ASN A 168 -0.43 -20.67 11.88
C ASN A 168 -1.51 -21.49 12.63
N GLY A 169 -2.79 -21.15 12.44
CA GLY A 169 -3.92 -21.80 13.10
C GLY A 169 -4.06 -21.48 14.60
N GLN A 170 -3.33 -20.49 15.12
CA GLN A 170 -3.55 -19.89 16.44
C GLN A 170 -4.26 -18.55 16.29
N GLU A 171 -5.19 -18.26 17.19
CA GLU A 171 -5.88 -16.97 17.26
C GLU A 171 -5.42 -16.17 18.49
N ARG A 172 -5.26 -14.87 18.32
CA ARG A 172 -4.93 -13.92 19.39
C ARG A 172 -5.77 -12.66 19.20
N THR A 173 -6.45 -12.22 20.25
CA THR A 173 -7.39 -11.09 20.21
C THR A 173 -7.00 -10.04 21.24
N GLY A 174 -7.11 -8.77 20.86
CA GLY A 174 -6.98 -7.65 21.79
C GLY A 174 -7.84 -6.47 21.38
N GLU A 175 -8.15 -5.62 22.35
CA GLU A 175 -8.90 -4.39 22.16
C GLU A 175 -7.94 -3.26 21.73
N TYR A 176 -8.28 -2.56 20.64
CA TYR A 176 -7.48 -1.46 20.11
C TYR A 176 -8.24 -0.13 20.17
N GLN A 177 -7.55 0.91 20.61
CA GLN A 177 -8.04 2.29 20.63
C GLN A 177 -7.38 3.14 19.56
N TYR A 178 -8.14 4.07 19.01
CA TYR A 178 -7.63 5.02 18.03
C TYR A 178 -6.52 5.90 18.62
N ASP A 179 -5.41 6.00 17.89
CA ASP A 179 -4.20 6.77 18.24
C ASP A 179 -3.83 7.80 17.13
N GLY A 180 -4.85 8.28 16.43
CA GLY A 180 -4.72 9.32 15.40
C GLY A 180 -4.35 8.77 14.03
N TYR A 181 -3.96 9.69 13.14
CA TYR A 181 -3.50 9.39 11.80
C TYR A 181 -2.20 10.11 11.46
N GLU A 182 -1.50 9.63 10.43
CA GLU A 182 -0.30 10.27 9.88
C GLU A 182 -0.41 10.36 8.35
N ILE A 183 -0.13 11.53 7.79
CA ILE A 183 -0.08 11.75 6.35
C ILE A 183 1.36 11.51 5.88
N LEU A 184 1.54 10.53 5.00
CA LEU A 184 2.82 10.18 4.39
C LEU A 184 2.93 10.78 2.99
N THR A 185 4.10 11.29 2.65
CA THR A 185 4.43 11.73 1.29
C THR A 185 5.50 10.82 0.70
N TYR A 186 5.19 10.18 -0.42
CA TYR A 186 6.08 9.22 -1.07
C TYR A 186 7.01 9.92 -2.06
N GLN A 187 8.08 9.23 -2.45
CA GLN A 187 9.10 9.79 -3.35
C GLN A 187 8.54 10.20 -4.73
N ALA A 188 7.50 9.50 -5.20
CA ALA A 188 6.83 9.82 -6.46
C ALA A 188 5.91 11.07 -6.38
N GLY A 189 5.72 11.62 -5.18
CA GLY A 189 4.90 12.82 -4.93
C GLY A 189 3.45 12.52 -4.54
N ASN A 190 2.98 11.29 -4.77
CA ASN A 190 1.71 10.83 -4.21
C ASN A 190 1.80 10.66 -2.70
N ARG A 191 0.65 10.64 -2.04
CA ARG A 191 0.52 10.62 -0.58
C ARG A 191 -0.38 9.47 -0.13
N GLY A 192 -0.37 9.18 1.15
CA GLY A 192 -1.27 8.22 1.77
C GLY A 192 -1.47 8.53 3.24
N VAL A 193 -2.53 8.00 3.84
CA VAL A 193 -2.84 8.20 5.27
C VAL A 193 -2.69 6.86 5.99
N ARG A 194 -2.00 6.87 7.12
CA ARG A 194 -1.98 5.75 8.08
C ARG A 194 -2.92 6.05 9.22
N PHE A 195 -3.95 5.24 9.41
CA PHE A 195 -4.83 5.30 10.59
C PHE A 195 -4.30 4.36 11.66
N ILE A 196 -3.98 4.90 12.84
CA ILE A 196 -3.19 4.20 13.85
C ILE A 196 -4.07 3.82 15.03
N TYR A 197 -3.89 2.61 15.53
CA TYR A 197 -4.54 2.14 16.73
C TYR A 197 -3.53 1.49 17.67
N ALA A 198 -3.69 1.72 18.97
CA ALA A 198 -2.86 1.18 20.03
C ALA A 198 -3.64 0.14 20.84
N LEU A 199 -2.98 -0.98 21.16
CA LEU A 199 -3.52 -2.01 22.03
C LEU A 199 -3.78 -1.44 23.44
N GLU A 200 -5.00 -1.60 23.95
CA GLU A 200 -5.42 -1.06 25.25
C GLU A 200 -4.65 -1.69 26.42
N GLU A 201 -4.63 -3.01 26.45
CA GLU A 201 -3.93 -3.79 27.47
C GLU A 201 -2.68 -4.42 26.88
N ALA A 202 -1.52 -3.94 27.30
CA ALA A 202 -0.24 -4.45 26.83
C ALA A 202 -0.15 -5.98 26.97
N SER A 203 0.28 -6.63 25.89
CA SER A 203 0.42 -8.08 25.77
C SER A 203 1.75 -8.39 25.10
N ASP A 204 2.44 -9.43 25.55
CA ASP A 204 3.66 -9.92 24.89
C ASP A 204 3.34 -10.71 23.60
N ASP A 205 2.06 -11.05 23.38
CA ASP A 205 1.60 -11.90 22.29
C ASP A 205 0.88 -11.11 21.16
N LEU A 206 0.68 -9.80 21.33
CA LEU A 206 0.00 -8.93 20.37
C LEU A 206 0.84 -7.67 20.09
N PRO A 207 0.77 -7.13 18.86
CA PRO A 207 1.49 -5.90 18.54
C PRO A 207 0.92 -4.72 19.33
N GLN A 208 1.80 -3.88 19.88
CA GLN A 208 1.34 -2.68 20.61
C GLN A 208 0.61 -1.68 19.69
N TYR A 209 0.95 -1.64 18.40
CA TYR A 209 0.35 -0.75 17.41
C TYR A 209 -0.03 -1.49 16.14
N ILE A 210 -1.15 -1.07 15.55
CA ILE A 210 -1.57 -1.44 14.20
C ILE A 210 -1.86 -0.17 13.40
N GLN A 211 -1.58 -0.20 12.09
CA GLN A 211 -1.79 0.93 11.20
C GLN A 211 -2.44 0.46 9.91
N PHE A 212 -3.56 1.08 9.55
CA PHE A 212 -4.30 0.80 8.32
C PHE A 212 -3.96 1.81 7.23
N SER A 213 -3.90 1.32 5.98
CA SER A 213 -3.89 2.12 4.76
C SER A 213 -4.79 1.44 3.73
N ASP A 214 -5.84 2.10 3.28
CA ASP A 214 -6.86 1.55 2.37
C ASP A 214 -7.25 2.51 1.24
N HIS A 215 -6.39 3.47 0.93
CA HIS A 215 -6.59 4.50 -0.09
C HIS A 215 -7.70 5.52 0.21
N SER A 216 -8.34 5.45 1.37
CA SER A 216 -9.33 6.43 1.83
C SER A 216 -8.74 7.38 2.87
N ILE A 217 -9.32 8.57 3.02
CA ILE A 217 -8.81 9.63 3.92
C ILE A 217 -9.85 10.17 4.90
N TYR A 218 -11.08 9.65 4.87
CA TYR A 218 -12.21 10.03 5.72
C TYR A 218 -13.09 8.81 6.00
N PRO A 219 -14.06 8.89 6.94
CA PRO A 219 -14.94 7.77 7.29
C PRO A 219 -15.63 7.12 6.10
N THR A 220 -15.32 5.83 5.88
CA THR A 220 -15.90 4.98 4.84
C THR A 220 -15.61 3.52 5.15
N ASP A 221 -16.49 2.63 4.71
CA ASP A 221 -16.26 1.19 4.77
C ASP A 221 -15.07 0.83 3.85
N ALA A 222 -14.13 0.04 4.37
CA ALA A 222 -13.00 -0.44 3.60
C ALA A 222 -13.42 -1.57 2.65
N HIS A 223 -12.82 -1.59 1.46
CA HIS A 223 -12.98 -2.69 0.49
C HIS A 223 -11.81 -3.67 0.52
N HIS A 224 -10.62 -3.17 0.83
CA HIS A 224 -9.42 -3.92 1.13
C HIS A 224 -8.49 -3.00 1.93
N PHE A 225 -7.44 -3.54 2.54
CA PHE A 225 -6.45 -2.69 3.21
C PHE A 225 -5.06 -3.32 3.28
N HIS A 226 -4.08 -2.46 3.48
CA HIS A 226 -2.75 -2.80 3.96
C HIS A 226 -2.68 -2.61 5.47
N LEU A 227 -2.16 -3.61 6.19
CA LEU A 227 -2.03 -3.59 7.63
C LEU A 227 -0.56 -3.66 8.03
N TYR A 228 -0.15 -2.79 8.93
CA TYR A 228 1.20 -2.74 9.49
C TYR A 228 1.07 -2.89 10.99
N TRP A 229 1.92 -3.70 11.62
CA TRP A 229 1.81 -3.96 13.05
C TRP A 229 3.17 -4.20 13.70
N GLY A 230 3.29 -3.82 14.96
CA GLY A 230 4.52 -3.96 15.74
C GLY A 230 4.51 -3.11 17.00
N ASP A 231 5.65 -3.06 17.68
CA ASP A 231 5.75 -2.42 19.00
C ASP A 231 6.30 -0.98 18.96
N ASP A 232 6.71 -0.51 17.78
CA ASP A 232 7.27 0.82 17.56
C ASP A 232 6.43 1.57 16.52
N ARG A 233 5.59 2.50 17.00
CA ARG A 233 4.68 3.31 16.18
C ARG A 233 5.40 4.07 15.07
N GLU A 234 6.56 4.68 15.38
CA GLU A 234 7.29 5.52 14.43
C GLU A 234 7.99 4.66 13.38
N ALA A 235 8.59 3.54 13.78
CA ALA A 235 9.25 2.63 12.84
C ALA A 235 8.28 2.05 11.80
N LEU A 236 7.02 1.81 12.16
CA LEU A 236 5.99 1.33 11.22
C LEU A 236 5.63 2.36 10.13
N LEU A 237 5.84 3.65 10.37
CA LEU A 237 5.66 4.70 9.37
C LEU A 237 6.82 4.75 8.36
N GLU A 238 7.99 4.23 8.75
CA GLU A 238 9.16 4.09 7.86
C GLU A 238 9.07 2.82 7.00
N GLU A 239 8.21 1.86 7.37
CA GLU A 239 7.99 0.62 6.61
C GLU A 239 7.13 0.88 5.36
N VAL A 240 7.78 0.76 4.20
CA VAL A 240 7.20 0.99 2.87
C VAL A 240 7.44 -0.16 1.90
N THR A 241 8.02 -1.28 2.38
CA THR A 241 8.43 -2.42 1.56
C THR A 241 7.57 -3.66 1.78
N ASN A 242 7.19 -3.95 3.03
CA ASN A 242 6.26 -5.00 3.39
C ASN A 242 4.95 -4.39 3.89
N TRP A 243 3.86 -4.75 3.24
CA TRP A 243 2.52 -4.20 3.41
C TRP A 243 1.49 -5.32 3.23
N PRO A 244 1.40 -6.24 4.21
CA PRO A 244 0.43 -7.33 4.19
C PRO A 244 -0.97 -6.81 3.85
N THR A 245 -1.61 -7.47 2.88
CA THR A 245 -2.83 -6.97 2.25
C THR A 245 -3.97 -7.95 2.42
N TYR A 246 -5.13 -7.40 2.75
CA TYR A 246 -6.30 -8.16 3.13
C TYR A 246 -7.54 -7.74 2.35
N TYR A 247 -8.30 -8.73 1.90
CA TYR A 247 -9.61 -8.59 1.25
C TYR A 247 -10.68 -9.32 2.07
N PRO A 248 -11.98 -9.04 1.87
CA PRO A 248 -13.04 -9.74 2.60
C PRO A 248 -12.94 -11.25 2.44
N TYR A 249 -13.11 -12.00 3.53
CA TYR A 249 -12.94 -13.44 3.61
C TYR A 249 -13.90 -14.22 2.71
N GLU A 250 -15.05 -13.64 2.37
CA GLU A 250 -16.05 -14.27 1.52
C GLU A 250 -15.69 -14.27 0.03
N LEU A 251 -14.75 -13.42 -0.41
CA LEU A 251 -14.33 -13.37 -1.81
C LEU A 251 -13.51 -14.62 -2.16
N SER A 252 -13.77 -15.15 -3.35
CA SER A 252 -12.92 -16.15 -3.97
C SER A 252 -11.64 -15.51 -4.52
N GLY A 253 -10.61 -16.33 -4.78
CA GLY A 253 -9.40 -15.86 -5.46
C GLY A 253 -9.68 -15.26 -6.84
N GLU A 254 -10.69 -15.75 -7.56
CA GLU A 254 -11.11 -15.21 -8.86
C GLU A 254 -11.72 -13.80 -8.70
N GLU A 255 -12.60 -13.60 -7.72
CA GLU A 255 -13.18 -12.28 -7.42
C GLU A 255 -12.10 -11.28 -6.97
N ILE A 256 -11.13 -11.71 -6.16
CA ILE A 256 -9.98 -10.85 -5.78
C ILE A 256 -9.16 -10.43 -7.02
N VAL A 257 -8.97 -11.33 -7.99
CA VAL A 257 -8.28 -10.99 -9.25
C VAL A 257 -9.07 -9.96 -10.04
N GLU A 258 -10.39 -10.12 -10.16
CA GLU A 258 -11.26 -9.17 -10.85
C GLU A 258 -11.20 -7.77 -10.21
N GLU A 259 -11.29 -7.69 -8.88
CA GLU A 259 -11.14 -6.44 -8.12
C GLU A 259 -9.75 -5.81 -8.36
N MET A 260 -8.66 -6.57 -8.21
CA MET A 260 -7.30 -6.06 -8.41
C MET A 260 -6.99 -5.60 -9.84
N ILE A 261 -7.75 -6.05 -10.84
CA ILE A 261 -7.62 -5.63 -12.24
C ILE A 261 -8.49 -4.39 -12.52
N ALA A 262 -9.62 -4.24 -11.82
CA ALA A 262 -10.47 -3.06 -11.93
C ALA A 262 -9.80 -1.78 -11.37
N HIS A 263 -8.80 -1.94 -10.49
CA HIS A 263 -8.00 -0.89 -9.86
C HIS A 263 -6.57 -0.75 -10.44
#